data_AF-A0ABD1XK54-F1
#
_entry.id   AF-A0ABD1XK54-F1
#
_cell.length_a   1.000
_cell.length_b   1.000
_cell.length_c   1.000
_cell.angle_alpha   90.00
_cell.angle_beta   90.00
_cell.angle_gamma   90.00
#
_symmetry.space_group_name_H-M   'P 1'
#
loop_
_entity.id
_entity.type
_entity.pdbx_description
1 polymer ?
#
loop_
_entity_poly.entity_id
_entity_poly.type
_entity_poly.pdbx_seq_one_letter_code
_entity_poly.pdbx_strand_id
1 'polypeptide(L)'
;MPVSGTGPPVIVNGLRQEQLPTFLALHKIFNLGLCCILARELLPLVEIGFVSGEEGFWIVLTAIRYIMEVDHITDGEGQENVVTDEARIRKEAGAEMLKGGSGVRVGGWTIRTQKLTILKMDEVERWGQLLDTTHLPEMLFGNSSLELIHEATGIKVHFNALDALRGWKKEGLPPVEVSAAAKWKFASKPSQQVILDYDYTFTTPYCGSECLEPCAQTSLPTGRDKSAFERNEDGAALPTLDWVECEEKIDLATLQQRDPILFFDEVVLYEDELADNGISLLTVKVRVMPKCWFLLLRYWLRVDGVMMRLRDTRVFSTFGADPSDVPVVLRERQMKEDTFQSLASNGYSTDAAAYADPSIAGERMQTKLLKTEKLVLRR
;
A
#
# COMPACT_ATOMS: atom_id res chain seq x y z
N MET A 1 -46.49 57.46 33.40
CA MET A 1 -45.03 57.73 33.48
C MET A 1 -44.59 57.37 34.88
N PRO A 2 -43.82 56.29 35.03
CA PRO A 2 -42.39 56.46 35.26
C PRO A 2 -41.48 55.41 34.61
N VAL A 3 -40.30 55.89 34.21
CA VAL A 3 -38.93 55.37 34.35
C VAL A 3 -38.68 53.85 34.20
N SER A 4 -37.92 53.56 33.14
CA SER A 4 -37.09 52.38 32.88
C SER A 4 -36.25 51.92 34.08
N GLY A 5 -36.30 50.62 34.38
CA GLY A 5 -35.30 49.93 35.19
C GLY A 5 -34.83 48.67 34.46
N THR A 6 -33.76 48.77 33.67
CA THR A 6 -33.02 47.61 33.17
C THR A 6 -32.06 47.15 34.26
N GLY A 7 -32.25 45.94 34.78
CA GLY A 7 -31.25 45.29 35.64
C GLY A 7 -29.96 44.98 34.86
N PRO A 8 -28.81 44.82 35.53
CA PRO A 8 -27.55 44.56 34.85
C PRO A 8 -27.57 43.19 34.14
N PRO A 9 -26.88 43.04 33.00
CA PRO A 9 -26.85 41.78 32.26
C PRO A 9 -26.16 40.69 33.08
N VAL A 10 -26.76 39.50 33.10
CA VAL A 10 -26.17 38.30 33.72
C VAL A 10 -25.03 37.83 32.81
N ILE A 11 -23.81 37.85 33.35
CA ILE A 11 -22.59 37.38 32.70
C ILE A 11 -22.34 35.95 33.18
N VAL A 12 -22.28 34.99 32.26
CA VAL A 12 -21.83 33.62 32.54
C VAL A 12 -20.57 33.40 31.70
N ASN A 13 -19.45 33.10 32.36
CA ASN A 13 -18.14 32.92 31.71
C ASN A 13 -17.73 34.08 30.76
N GLY A 14 -17.98 35.32 31.18
CA GLY A 14 -17.50 36.51 30.47
C GLY A 14 -18.30 36.95 29.24
N LEU A 15 -19.35 36.21 28.83
CA LEU A 15 -20.19 36.57 27.67
C LEU A 15 -21.61 36.97 28.10
N ARG A 16 -22.19 37.98 27.43
CA ARG A 16 -23.60 38.37 27.62
C ARG A 16 -24.50 37.29 26.99
N GLN A 17 -25.62 36.98 27.64
CA GLN A 17 -26.55 35.91 27.25
C GLN A 17 -27.10 36.02 25.80
N GLU A 18 -27.12 37.24 25.24
CA GLU A 18 -27.53 37.51 23.86
C GLU A 18 -26.49 37.07 22.80
N GLN A 19 -25.26 36.74 23.20
CA GLN A 19 -24.16 36.35 22.29
C GLN A 19 -23.91 34.83 22.20
N LEU A 20 -24.63 34.04 22.99
CA LEU A 20 -24.53 32.57 22.99
C LEU A 20 -24.89 31.90 21.64
N PRO A 21 -25.90 32.34 20.87
CA PRO A 21 -26.25 31.71 19.60
C PRO A 21 -25.15 31.87 18.53
N THR A 22 -24.48 33.03 18.51
CA THR A 22 -23.39 33.35 17.58
C THR A 22 -22.14 32.55 17.90
N PHE A 23 -21.85 32.33 19.19
CA PHE A 23 -20.72 31.52 19.64
C PHE A 23 -20.91 30.03 19.29
N LEU A 24 -22.13 29.50 19.45
CA LEU A 24 -22.47 28.13 19.04
C LEU A 24 -22.43 27.92 17.51
N ALA A 25 -22.76 28.95 16.73
CA ALA A 25 -22.64 28.92 15.27
C ALA A 25 -21.17 28.89 14.82
N LEU A 26 -20.30 29.69 15.44
CA LEU A 26 -18.86 29.67 15.19
C LEU A 26 -18.22 28.34 15.60
N HIS A 27 -18.58 27.78 16.76
CA HIS A 27 -18.04 26.49 17.22
C HIS A 27 -18.42 25.30 16.30
N LYS A 28 -19.54 25.40 15.56
CA LYS A 28 -19.90 24.39 14.53
C LYS A 28 -19.10 24.55 13.23
N ILE A 29 -18.69 25.77 12.89
CA ILE A 29 -17.86 26.05 11.71
C ILE A 29 -16.41 25.59 11.94
N PHE A 30 -15.90 25.67 13.17
CA PHE A 30 -14.53 25.27 13.51
C PHE A 30 -14.26 23.76 13.55
N ASN A 31 -15.30 22.90 13.59
CA ASN A 31 -15.14 21.44 13.73
C ASN A 31 -14.90 20.70 12.39
N LEU A 32 -14.77 21.42 11.27
CA LEU A 32 -14.41 20.87 9.96
C LEU A 32 -13.08 21.49 9.48
N GLY A 33 -11.95 21.07 10.05
CA GLY A 33 -10.61 21.06 9.42
C GLY A 33 -10.21 22.18 8.44
N LEU A 34 -10.64 23.43 8.64
CA LEU A 34 -10.42 24.56 7.72
C LEU A 34 -9.68 25.74 8.36
N CYS A 35 -8.89 25.51 9.42
CA CYS A 35 -8.20 26.58 10.15
C CYS A 35 -7.23 27.40 9.27
N CYS A 36 -6.56 26.78 8.30
CA CYS A 36 -5.56 27.48 7.50
C CYS A 36 -6.13 28.37 6.38
N ILE A 37 -7.38 28.15 5.96
CA ILE A 37 -7.98 28.91 4.84
C ILE A 37 -8.60 30.22 5.34
N LEU A 38 -9.20 30.23 6.54
CA LEU A 38 -9.87 31.41 7.07
C LEU A 38 -8.92 32.54 7.47
N ALA A 39 -7.69 32.23 7.91
CA ALA A 39 -6.71 33.27 8.27
C ALA A 39 -6.27 34.11 7.05
N ARG A 40 -6.28 33.51 5.85
CA ARG A 40 -5.87 34.17 4.60
C ARG A 40 -6.98 35.03 3.98
N GLU A 41 -8.25 34.72 4.29
CA GLU A 41 -9.42 35.44 3.78
C GLU A 41 -10.00 36.49 4.77
N LEU A 42 -9.69 36.39 6.07
CA LEU A 42 -10.20 37.35 7.08
C LEU A 42 -9.32 38.60 7.22
N LEU A 43 -8.03 38.55 6.89
CA LEU A 43 -7.15 39.72 6.94
C LEU A 43 -7.61 40.88 6.01
N PRO A 44 -8.04 40.63 4.75
CA PRO A 44 -8.52 41.68 3.85
C PRO A 44 -9.83 42.34 4.31
N LEU A 45 -10.64 41.68 5.14
CA LEU A 45 -11.94 42.20 5.59
C LEU A 45 -11.80 43.25 6.71
N VAL A 46 -10.65 43.27 7.41
CA VAL A 46 -10.33 44.31 8.40
C VAL A 46 -9.89 45.60 7.71
N GLU A 47 -9.23 45.52 6.55
CA GLU A 47 -8.82 46.71 5.77
C GLU A 47 -9.98 47.38 5.02
N ILE A 48 -11.10 46.68 4.78
CA ILE A 48 -12.25 47.20 4.01
C ILE A 48 -13.36 47.78 4.93
N GLY A 49 -13.15 47.83 6.25
CA GLY A 49 -14.00 48.62 7.15
C GLY A 49 -15.41 48.06 7.41
N PHE A 50 -15.59 46.73 7.36
CA PHE A 50 -16.91 46.11 7.56
C PHE A 50 -17.28 45.85 9.04
N VAL A 51 -16.44 46.25 9.99
CA VAL A 51 -16.71 46.15 11.43
C VAL A 51 -16.64 47.55 12.04
N SER A 52 -17.79 48.23 12.13
CA SER A 52 -17.87 49.55 12.77
C SER A 52 -18.08 49.41 14.27
N GLY A 53 -17.10 49.87 15.06
CA GLY A 53 -17.21 50.02 16.52
C GLY A 53 -16.05 49.34 17.27
N GLU A 54 -15.57 49.98 18.34
CA GLU A 54 -14.43 49.52 19.15
C GLU A 54 -14.58 48.07 19.64
N GLU A 55 -15.80 47.62 19.93
CA GLU A 55 -16.07 46.25 20.42
C GLU A 55 -15.78 45.15 19.39
N GLY A 56 -15.98 45.39 18.09
CA GLY A 56 -15.76 44.39 17.05
C GLY A 56 -14.28 44.14 16.75
N PHE A 57 -13.44 45.16 16.91
CA PHE A 57 -11.99 45.05 16.77
C PHE A 57 -11.38 44.17 17.87
N TRP A 58 -11.86 44.31 19.11
CA TRP A 58 -11.41 43.50 20.25
C TRP A 58 -11.82 42.03 20.13
N ILE A 59 -12.97 41.71 19.53
CA ILE A 59 -13.40 40.32 19.31
C ILE A 59 -12.49 39.62 18.31
N VAL A 60 -12.15 40.28 17.20
CA VAL A 60 -11.25 39.72 16.18
C VAL A 60 -9.83 39.56 16.73
N LEU A 61 -9.31 40.53 17.48
CA LEU A 61 -8.00 40.41 18.13
C LEU A 61 -7.96 39.32 19.20
N THR A 62 -9.06 39.13 19.95
CA THR A 62 -9.14 38.08 20.97
C THR A 62 -9.25 36.69 20.32
N ALA A 63 -9.96 36.57 19.19
CA ALA A 63 -10.02 35.34 18.42
C ALA A 63 -8.67 35.00 17.78
N ILE A 64 -7.97 35.98 17.21
CA ILE A 64 -6.60 35.80 16.67
C ILE A 64 -5.63 35.43 17.78
N ARG A 65 -5.70 36.11 18.94
CA ARG A 65 -4.85 35.78 20.09
C ARG A 65 -5.13 34.38 20.63
N TYR A 66 -6.41 33.96 20.72
CA TYR A 66 -6.77 32.60 21.12
C TYR A 66 -6.30 31.55 20.09
N ILE A 67 -6.39 31.83 18.79
CA ILE A 67 -5.86 30.94 17.74
C ILE A 67 -4.33 30.84 17.84
N MET A 68 -3.62 31.95 18.02
CA MET A 68 -2.16 31.96 18.19
C MET A 68 -1.71 31.32 19.51
N GLU A 69 -2.51 31.41 20.57
CA GLU A 69 -2.22 30.84 21.89
C GLU A 69 -2.58 29.33 21.94
N VAL A 70 -3.50 28.86 21.09
CA VAL A 70 -3.77 27.43 20.87
C VAL A 70 -2.71 26.81 19.94
N ASP A 71 -2.26 27.51 18.89
CA ASP A 71 -1.17 27.04 18.02
C ASP A 71 0.18 27.01 18.77
N HIS A 72 0.44 27.97 19.67
CA HIS A 72 1.63 27.95 20.53
C HIS A 72 1.60 26.88 21.64
N ILE A 73 0.45 26.26 21.92
CA ILE A 73 0.36 25.10 22.83
C ILE A 73 0.63 23.77 22.08
N THR A 74 0.63 23.78 20.74
CA THR A 74 0.95 22.58 19.93
C THR A 74 2.34 22.58 19.29
N ASP A 75 3.04 23.72 19.29
CA ASP A 75 4.37 23.82 18.68
C ASP A 75 5.48 23.61 19.72
N GLY A 76 5.72 22.35 20.09
CA GLY A 76 6.98 21.99 20.79
C GLY A 76 7.02 20.63 21.49
N GLU A 77 5.93 20.20 22.13
CA GLU A 77 5.95 18.98 22.96
C GLU A 77 5.34 17.75 22.26
N GLY A 78 4.56 17.92 21.18
CA GLY A 78 3.89 16.80 20.49
C GLY A 78 4.82 15.97 19.59
N GLN A 79 5.76 16.61 18.89
CA GLN A 79 6.62 15.91 17.92
C GLN A 79 7.71 15.08 18.61
N GLU A 80 8.28 15.59 19.70
CA GLU A 80 9.35 14.91 20.44
C GLU A 80 8.80 13.72 21.25
N ASN A 81 7.59 13.84 21.80
CA ASN A 81 6.91 12.75 22.51
C ASN A 81 6.46 11.61 21.57
N VAL A 82 6.00 11.91 20.35
CA VAL A 82 5.59 10.86 19.38
C VAL A 82 6.79 10.05 18.87
N VAL A 83 7.90 10.72 18.55
CA VAL A 83 9.13 10.04 18.09
C VAL A 83 9.74 9.18 19.20
N THR A 84 9.68 9.64 20.45
CA THR A 84 10.16 8.87 21.61
C THR A 84 9.26 7.68 21.94
N ASP A 85 7.93 7.82 21.81
CA ASP A 85 7.00 6.71 22.00
C ASP A 85 7.13 5.63 20.91
N GLU A 86 7.26 6.00 19.64
CA GLU A 86 7.51 5.01 18.58
C GLU A 86 8.84 4.28 18.78
N ALA A 87 9.90 5.00 19.13
CA ALA A 87 11.21 4.42 19.40
C ALA A 87 11.16 3.48 20.62
N ARG A 88 10.39 3.85 21.65
CA ARG A 88 10.15 3.02 22.83
C ARG A 88 9.38 1.76 22.47
N ILE A 89 8.30 1.86 21.71
CA ILE A 89 7.51 0.71 21.25
C ILE A 89 8.36 -0.24 20.40
N ARG A 90 9.16 0.28 19.47
CA ARG A 90 10.11 -0.54 18.68
C ARG A 90 11.09 -1.27 19.59
N LYS A 91 11.66 -0.58 20.57
CA LYS A 91 12.60 -1.17 21.53
C LYS A 91 11.94 -2.24 22.41
N GLU A 92 10.73 -1.99 22.92
CA GLU A 92 9.94 -2.94 23.71
C GLU A 92 9.59 -4.20 22.91
N ALA A 93 9.32 -4.05 21.61
CA ALA A 93 9.08 -5.17 20.70
C ALA A 93 10.36 -5.87 20.21
N GLY A 94 11.56 -5.40 20.60
CA GLY A 94 12.83 -5.93 20.13
C GLY A 94 13.10 -5.68 18.64
N ALA A 95 12.49 -4.65 18.06
CA ALA A 95 12.67 -4.28 16.67
C ALA A 95 13.87 -3.34 16.46
N GLU A 96 14.76 -3.73 15.55
CA GLU A 96 15.94 -2.98 15.15
C GLU A 96 15.77 -2.46 13.73
N MET A 97 15.81 -1.15 13.52
CA MET A 97 15.75 -0.57 12.17
C MET A 97 17.06 -0.79 11.41
N LEU A 98 16.95 -1.24 10.16
CA LEU A 98 18.12 -1.36 9.27
C LEU A 98 18.66 0.03 8.90
N LYS A 99 19.95 0.08 8.54
CA LYS A 99 20.60 1.33 8.11
C LYS A 99 19.83 1.97 6.94
N GLY A 100 19.65 3.29 7.03
CA GLY A 100 18.93 4.05 6.03
C GLY A 100 17.41 3.85 6.02
N GLY A 101 16.83 3.21 7.06
CA GLY A 101 15.38 3.03 7.16
C GLY A 101 14.80 2.05 6.13
N SER A 102 15.65 1.27 5.47
CA SER A 102 15.30 0.33 4.39
C SER A 102 14.71 -0.99 4.87
N GLY A 103 14.35 -1.09 6.14
CA GLY A 103 13.86 -2.34 6.71
C GLY A 103 13.94 -2.41 8.23
N VAL A 104 13.56 -3.56 8.77
CA VAL A 104 13.54 -3.86 10.20
C VAL A 104 13.95 -5.30 10.46
N ARG A 105 14.62 -5.55 11.58
CA ARG A 105 14.84 -6.88 12.15
C ARG A 105 13.98 -7.02 13.41
N VAL A 106 13.16 -8.07 13.48
CA VAL A 106 12.31 -8.36 14.65
C VAL A 106 11.84 -9.82 14.61
N GLY A 107 11.76 -10.48 15.77
CA GLY A 107 11.15 -11.81 15.89
C GLY A 107 11.78 -12.90 15.01
N GLY A 108 13.10 -12.86 14.81
CA GLY A 108 13.84 -13.81 13.94
C GLY A 108 13.81 -13.47 12.44
N TRP A 109 13.08 -12.42 12.06
CA TRP A 109 12.96 -11.97 10.68
C TRP A 109 13.77 -10.70 10.42
N THR A 110 14.48 -10.68 9.31
CA THR A 110 14.99 -9.47 8.67
C THR A 110 14.12 -9.15 7.46
N ILE A 111 13.46 -7.99 7.49
CA ILE A 111 12.58 -7.50 6.43
C ILE A 111 13.26 -6.30 5.80
N ARG A 112 13.43 -6.32 4.46
CA ARG A 112 14.10 -5.28 3.71
C ARG A 112 13.27 -4.86 2.51
N THR A 113 13.28 -3.56 2.23
CA THR A 113 12.72 -2.98 1.02
C THR A 113 13.80 -2.21 0.25
N GLN A 114 13.70 -2.25 -1.07
CA GLN A 114 14.53 -1.48 -1.97
C GLN A 114 13.62 -0.79 -2.98
N LYS A 115 13.70 0.54 -3.03
CA LYS A 115 12.94 1.37 -3.96
C LYS A 115 13.93 2.11 -4.84
N LEU A 116 13.99 1.74 -6.11
CA LEU A 116 14.86 2.33 -7.11
C LEU A 116 14.03 2.93 -8.24
N THR A 117 14.70 3.63 -9.15
CA THR A 117 14.04 4.25 -10.30
C THR A 117 13.61 3.20 -11.33
N ILE A 118 12.78 3.63 -12.28
CA ILE A 118 12.44 2.84 -13.46
C ILE A 118 13.71 2.40 -14.22
N LEU A 119 13.62 1.27 -14.93
CA LEU A 119 14.70 0.75 -15.75
C LEU A 119 15.11 1.75 -16.84
N LYS A 120 16.42 1.79 -17.11
CA LYS A 120 16.97 2.54 -18.25
C LYS A 120 16.76 1.77 -19.56
N MET A 121 16.92 2.46 -20.69
CA MET A 121 16.68 1.86 -22.01
C MET A 121 17.50 0.59 -22.28
N ASP A 122 18.75 0.53 -21.85
CA ASP A 122 19.62 -0.64 -21.97
C ASP A 122 19.14 -1.82 -21.11
N GLU A 123 18.65 -1.54 -19.90
CA GLU A 123 18.05 -2.54 -19.03
C GLU A 123 16.72 -3.05 -19.60
N VAL A 124 15.89 -2.17 -20.16
CA VAL A 124 14.64 -2.51 -20.84
C VAL A 124 14.89 -3.43 -22.04
N GLU A 125 15.86 -3.11 -22.91
CA GLU A 125 16.23 -3.97 -24.04
C GLU A 125 16.70 -5.34 -23.58
N ARG A 126 17.56 -5.38 -22.55
CA ARG A 126 18.04 -6.64 -21.96
C ARG A 126 16.89 -7.47 -21.37
N TRP A 127 15.93 -6.84 -20.71
CA TRP A 127 14.75 -7.54 -20.17
C TRP A 127 13.82 -8.02 -21.28
N GLY A 128 13.67 -7.26 -22.36
CA GLY A 128 12.93 -7.69 -23.55
C GLY A 128 13.52 -8.97 -24.15
N GLN A 129 14.85 -9.06 -24.26
CA GLN A 129 15.55 -10.27 -24.68
C GLN A 129 15.36 -11.43 -23.68
N LEU A 130 15.46 -11.15 -22.37
CA LEU A 130 15.34 -12.16 -21.32
C LEU A 130 13.92 -12.76 -21.22
N LEU A 131 12.90 -11.96 -21.47
CA LEU A 131 11.49 -12.34 -21.39
C LEU A 131 10.89 -12.72 -22.75
N ASP A 132 11.68 -12.66 -23.82
CA ASP A 132 11.26 -12.88 -25.21
C ASP A 132 10.01 -12.06 -25.56
N THR A 133 10.10 -10.75 -25.33
CA THR A 133 9.02 -9.78 -25.56
C THR A 133 9.55 -8.43 -26.03
N THR A 134 8.79 -7.77 -26.88
CA THR A 134 9.03 -6.39 -27.31
C THR A 134 8.31 -5.37 -26.44
N HIS A 135 7.39 -5.83 -25.58
CA HIS A 135 6.54 -4.98 -24.74
C HIS A 135 6.78 -5.28 -23.26
N LEU A 136 7.10 -4.23 -22.51
CA LEU A 136 7.23 -4.19 -21.06
C LEU A 136 6.38 -3.04 -20.52
N PRO A 137 6.00 -3.07 -19.23
CA PRO A 137 5.28 -1.95 -18.61
C PRO A 137 6.04 -0.64 -18.77
N GLU A 138 5.32 0.46 -19.00
CA GLU A 138 5.89 1.80 -19.15
C GLU A 138 6.76 2.22 -17.95
N MET A 139 6.29 1.94 -16.73
CA MET A 139 7.00 2.21 -15.49
C MET A 139 7.43 0.91 -14.83
N LEU A 140 8.60 0.41 -15.22
CA LEU A 140 9.14 -0.85 -14.71
C LEU A 140 10.24 -0.62 -13.67
N PHE A 141 9.96 -0.93 -12.40
CA PHE A 141 10.90 -0.78 -11.28
C PHE A 141 11.72 -2.05 -11.07
N GLY A 142 12.49 -2.44 -12.09
CA GLY A 142 13.12 -3.77 -12.13
C GLY A 142 14.16 -4.05 -11.04
N ASN A 143 14.75 -3.00 -10.45
CA ASN A 143 15.71 -3.09 -9.35
C ASN A 143 15.06 -2.88 -7.97
N SER A 144 13.75 -2.58 -7.91
CA SER A 144 13.01 -2.51 -6.66
C SER A 144 12.63 -3.91 -6.18
N SER A 145 12.64 -4.12 -4.87
CA SER A 145 12.33 -5.42 -4.28
C SER A 145 11.86 -5.30 -2.83
N LEU A 146 11.19 -6.36 -2.36
CA LEU A 146 10.86 -6.56 -0.96
C LEU A 146 11.26 -7.99 -0.57
N GLU A 147 12.02 -8.13 0.50
CA GLU A 147 12.56 -9.41 0.98
C GLU A 147 12.22 -9.61 2.45
N LEU A 148 11.81 -10.83 2.82
CA LEU A 148 11.65 -11.29 4.20
C LEU A 148 12.51 -12.53 4.39
N ILE A 149 13.44 -12.47 5.32
CA ILE A 149 14.41 -13.55 5.58
C ILE A 149 14.31 -13.95 7.04
N HIS A 150 14.02 -15.23 7.30
CA HIS A 150 14.10 -15.80 8.63
C HIS A 150 15.53 -16.24 8.92
N GLU A 151 16.21 -15.58 9.85
CA GLU A 151 17.66 -15.66 10.00
C GLU A 151 18.16 -17.05 10.43
N ALA A 152 17.40 -17.76 11.27
CA ALA A 152 17.80 -19.05 11.80
C ALA A 152 17.61 -20.21 10.81
N THR A 153 16.57 -20.15 9.98
CA THR A 153 16.25 -21.22 9.01
C THR A 153 16.74 -20.92 7.60
N GLY A 154 17.07 -19.66 7.32
CA GLY A 154 17.40 -19.19 5.97
C GLY A 154 16.19 -19.07 5.04
N ILE A 155 14.96 -19.28 5.54
CA ILE A 155 13.75 -19.16 4.71
C ILE A 155 13.63 -17.72 4.23
N LYS A 156 13.63 -17.54 2.91
CA LYS A 156 13.46 -16.26 2.26
C LYS A 156 12.21 -16.27 1.38
N VAL A 157 11.41 -15.22 1.53
CA VAL A 157 10.33 -14.87 0.60
C VAL A 157 10.63 -13.50 0.03
N HIS A 158 10.70 -13.39 -1.29
CA HIS A 158 11.01 -12.13 -1.96
C HIS A 158 10.07 -11.81 -3.12
N PHE A 159 9.96 -10.53 -3.42
CA PHE A 159 9.06 -9.97 -4.42
C PHE A 159 9.85 -9.05 -5.34
N ASN A 160 9.80 -9.33 -6.64
CA ASN A 160 10.48 -8.54 -7.67
C ASN A 160 9.68 -8.53 -8.98
N ALA A 161 9.91 -7.51 -9.81
CA ALA A 161 9.19 -7.34 -11.07
C ALA A 161 9.55 -8.43 -12.12
N LEU A 162 10.79 -8.93 -12.11
CA LEU A 162 11.24 -9.88 -13.13
C LEU A 162 10.50 -11.23 -13.03
N ASP A 163 10.40 -11.78 -11.82
CA ASP A 163 9.67 -13.03 -11.59
C ASP A 163 8.16 -12.84 -11.83
N ALA A 164 7.63 -11.65 -11.51
CA ALA A 164 6.26 -11.30 -11.84
C ALA A 164 5.99 -11.31 -13.35
N LEU A 165 6.87 -10.71 -14.15
CA LEU A 165 6.74 -10.68 -15.61
C LEU A 165 6.96 -12.06 -16.25
N ARG A 166 7.85 -12.88 -15.68
CA ARG A 166 7.97 -14.31 -16.06
C ARG A 166 6.67 -15.07 -15.83
N GLY A 167 5.99 -14.80 -14.71
CA GLY A 167 4.68 -15.36 -14.39
C GLY A 167 3.63 -14.91 -15.42
N TRP A 168 3.60 -13.61 -15.72
CA TRP A 168 2.70 -13.05 -16.72
C TRP A 168 2.85 -13.74 -18.09
N LYS A 169 4.10 -13.92 -18.58
CA LYS A 169 4.37 -14.58 -19.87
C LYS A 169 3.82 -16.02 -19.94
N LYS A 170 3.76 -16.72 -18.80
CA LYS A 170 3.27 -18.10 -18.70
C LYS A 170 1.76 -18.23 -18.51
N GLU A 171 1.08 -17.14 -18.11
CA GLU A 171 -0.34 -17.17 -17.77
C GLU A 171 -1.23 -17.46 -18.99
N GLY A 172 -0.87 -16.91 -20.15
CA GLY A 172 -1.56 -17.18 -21.42
C GLY A 172 -3.02 -16.73 -21.47
N LEU A 173 -3.36 -15.59 -20.84
CA LEU A 173 -4.72 -15.04 -20.89
C LEU A 173 -5.10 -14.58 -22.30
N PRO A 174 -6.39 -14.66 -22.67
CA PRO A 174 -6.85 -14.14 -23.95
C PRO A 174 -6.67 -12.61 -24.01
N PRO A 175 -6.33 -12.05 -25.19
CA PRO A 175 -6.25 -10.61 -25.39
C PRO A 175 -7.53 -9.89 -24.94
N VAL A 176 -7.38 -8.84 -24.13
CA VAL A 176 -8.51 -8.00 -23.73
C VAL A 176 -8.85 -7.07 -24.88
N GLU A 177 -10.06 -7.18 -25.42
CA GLU A 177 -10.51 -6.31 -26.50
C GLU A 177 -10.94 -4.95 -25.96
N VAL A 178 -10.14 -3.92 -26.22
CA VAL A 178 -10.56 -2.53 -26.02
C VAL A 178 -11.27 -2.01 -27.27
N SER A 179 -12.34 -1.23 -27.07
CA SER A 179 -13.09 -0.58 -28.16
C SER A 179 -12.22 0.33 -29.03
N ALA A 180 -11.13 0.86 -28.48
CA ALA A 180 -10.07 1.57 -29.22
C ALA A 180 -9.21 0.62 -30.07
N ALA A 181 -8.87 -0.58 -29.60
CA ALA A 181 -8.10 -1.58 -30.36
C ALA A 181 -8.89 -2.12 -31.54
N ALA A 182 -10.22 -2.15 -31.46
CA ALA A 182 -11.06 -2.37 -32.64
C ALA A 182 -10.76 -1.34 -33.74
N LYS A 183 -10.59 -0.04 -33.40
CA LYS A 183 -10.25 1.01 -34.39
C LYS A 183 -8.86 0.80 -35.01
N TRP A 184 -7.86 0.36 -34.23
CA TRP A 184 -6.53 0.00 -34.74
C TRP A 184 -6.55 -1.28 -35.60
N LYS A 185 -7.33 -2.30 -35.20
CA LYS A 185 -7.58 -3.53 -35.97
C LYS A 185 -8.21 -3.23 -37.34
N PHE A 186 -9.10 -2.25 -37.44
CA PHE A 186 -9.77 -1.89 -38.71
C PHE A 186 -8.98 -0.91 -39.58
N ALA A 187 -8.08 -0.08 -39.01
CA ALA A 187 -7.21 0.79 -39.79
C ALA A 187 -6.06 0.03 -40.47
N SER A 188 -5.67 -1.12 -39.91
CA SER A 188 -4.49 -1.90 -40.31
C SER A 188 -4.89 -3.20 -41.00
N LYS A 189 -5.40 -3.11 -42.24
CA LYS A 189 -5.75 -4.23 -43.15
C LYS A 189 -6.93 -5.13 -42.70
N PRO A 190 -8.13 -4.98 -43.30
CA PRO A 190 -9.34 -5.73 -42.93
C PRO A 190 -9.31 -7.25 -43.24
N SER A 191 -8.24 -7.79 -43.83
CA SER A 191 -8.12 -9.20 -44.23
C SER A 191 -7.11 -10.02 -43.41
N GLN A 192 -6.38 -9.41 -42.48
CA GLN A 192 -5.52 -10.13 -41.54
C GLN A 192 -6.19 -10.13 -40.18
N GLN A 193 -6.63 -11.30 -39.71
CA GLN A 193 -6.78 -11.50 -38.27
C GLN A 193 -5.39 -11.31 -37.65
N VAL A 194 -5.09 -10.11 -37.20
CA VAL A 194 -3.94 -9.86 -36.32
C VAL A 194 -4.31 -10.52 -35.01
N ILE A 195 -3.98 -11.81 -34.89
CA ILE A 195 -3.90 -12.48 -33.59
C ILE A 195 -2.79 -11.73 -32.87
N LEU A 196 -3.17 -10.89 -31.92
CA LEU A 196 -2.21 -10.29 -31.02
C LEU A 196 -1.68 -11.44 -30.16
N ASP A 197 -0.37 -11.68 -30.24
CA ASP A 197 0.31 -12.68 -29.40
C ASP A 197 0.35 -12.27 -27.91
N TYR A 198 -0.28 -11.13 -27.56
CA TYR A 198 -0.22 -10.55 -26.23
C TYR A 198 -1.44 -9.65 -25.88
N ASP A 199 -1.83 -9.63 -24.59
CA ASP A 199 -3.00 -8.93 -24.05
C ASP A 199 -2.73 -7.50 -23.55
N TYR A 200 -1.47 -7.05 -23.52
CA TYR A 200 -1.00 -5.75 -23.00
C TYR A 200 -1.37 -5.44 -21.54
N THR A 201 -1.97 -6.37 -20.80
CA THR A 201 -2.43 -6.10 -19.45
C THR A 201 -1.35 -6.36 -18.40
N PHE A 202 -0.31 -7.12 -18.72
CA PHE A 202 0.71 -7.58 -17.77
C PHE A 202 0.11 -8.32 -16.57
N THR A 203 -1.01 -9.03 -16.77
CA THR A 203 -1.64 -9.81 -15.71
C THR A 203 -0.76 -10.98 -15.31
N THR A 204 -0.38 -11.05 -14.03
CA THR A 204 0.50 -12.10 -13.52
C THR A 204 -0.17 -13.00 -12.48
N PRO A 205 0.08 -14.33 -12.46
CA PRO A 205 -0.28 -15.22 -11.36
C PRO A 205 0.74 -15.19 -10.22
N TYR A 206 1.78 -14.35 -10.31
CA TYR A 206 2.87 -14.29 -9.35
C TYR A 206 2.40 -14.08 -7.92
N CYS A 207 2.97 -14.87 -7.00
CA CYS A 207 2.57 -14.95 -5.59
C CYS A 207 3.76 -14.76 -4.64
N GLY A 208 4.84 -14.15 -5.11
CA GLY A 208 6.15 -14.15 -4.45
C GLY A 208 7.02 -15.31 -4.90
N SER A 209 8.30 -15.21 -4.60
CA SER A 209 9.33 -16.22 -4.85
C SER A 209 9.90 -16.68 -3.50
N GLU A 210 10.06 -17.98 -3.29
CA GLU A 210 10.70 -18.55 -2.11
C GLU A 210 12.07 -19.15 -2.42
N CYS A 211 13.01 -19.03 -1.47
CA CYS A 211 14.28 -19.76 -1.51
C CYS A 211 14.86 -19.96 -0.10
N LEU A 212 15.91 -20.78 -0.02
CA LEU A 212 16.71 -20.94 1.20
C LEU A 212 18.02 -20.19 1.00
N GLU A 213 18.27 -19.15 1.80
CA GLU A 213 19.58 -18.55 1.91
C GLU A 213 20.49 -19.43 2.79
N PRO A 214 21.76 -19.66 2.41
CA PRO A 214 22.70 -20.38 3.25
C PRO A 214 22.86 -19.66 4.60
N CYS A 215 22.54 -20.33 5.70
CA CYS A 215 22.68 -19.77 7.03
C CYS A 215 24.16 -19.44 7.30
N ALA A 216 24.45 -18.28 7.90
CA ALA A 216 25.82 -17.84 8.20
C ALA A 216 26.61 -18.79 9.13
N GLN A 217 25.95 -19.80 9.71
CA GLN A 217 26.53 -20.81 10.59
C GLN A 217 27.07 -22.05 9.84
N THR A 218 26.82 -22.17 8.53
CA THR A 218 27.52 -23.12 7.66
C THR A 218 28.63 -22.38 6.92
N SER A 219 29.73 -22.08 7.62
CA SER A 219 30.98 -21.65 7.00
C SER A 219 31.61 -22.83 6.25
N LEU A 220 31.14 -23.09 5.04
CA LEU A 220 31.95 -23.79 4.04
C LEU A 220 33.03 -22.82 3.57
N PRO A 221 34.31 -23.24 3.52
CA PRO A 221 35.42 -22.34 3.22
C PRO A 221 35.28 -21.78 1.81
N THR A 222 35.28 -20.44 1.73
CA THR A 222 35.33 -19.66 0.50
C THR A 222 36.59 -20.00 -0.30
N GLY A 223 36.41 -20.67 -1.43
CA GLY A 223 37.47 -20.96 -2.38
C GLY A 223 36.97 -21.53 -3.71
N ARG A 224 36.68 -20.62 -4.65
CA ARG A 224 36.75 -20.79 -6.12
C ARG A 224 35.74 -21.71 -6.84
N ASP A 225 35.30 -21.17 -7.99
CA ASP A 225 34.65 -21.77 -9.16
C ASP A 225 33.15 -22.15 -9.13
N LYS A 226 32.37 -21.25 -9.75
CA LYS A 226 30.99 -21.43 -10.21
C LYS A 226 30.92 -22.38 -11.41
N SER A 227 31.12 -23.67 -11.21
CA SER A 227 30.80 -24.72 -12.21
C SER A 227 31.07 -26.11 -11.64
N ALA A 228 30.32 -26.50 -10.61
CA ALA A 228 30.13 -27.91 -10.24
C ALA A 228 29.02 -27.98 -9.18
N PHE A 229 27.76 -28.01 -9.61
CA PHE A 229 26.70 -28.61 -8.79
C PHE A 229 26.71 -30.12 -9.11
N GLU A 230 27.86 -30.75 -8.90
CA GLU A 230 27.99 -32.20 -9.04
C GLU A 230 27.71 -32.83 -7.68
N ARG A 231 26.58 -33.55 -7.65
CA ARG A 231 26.28 -34.72 -6.83
C ARG A 231 27.06 -34.82 -5.50
N ASN A 232 26.38 -34.49 -4.41
CA ASN A 232 26.67 -35.14 -3.15
C ASN A 232 26.47 -36.66 -3.34
N GLU A 233 27.52 -37.44 -3.07
CA GLU A 233 27.54 -38.90 -3.19
C GLU A 233 26.73 -39.60 -2.08
N ASP A 234 26.24 -38.85 -1.09
CA ASP A 234 25.22 -39.28 -0.15
C ASP A 234 23.87 -38.76 -0.65
N GLY A 235 22.97 -39.65 -1.09
CA GLY A 235 21.66 -39.32 -1.67
C GLY A 235 20.65 -38.63 -0.72
N ALA A 236 21.11 -37.81 0.23
CA ALA A 236 20.28 -36.92 1.03
C ALA A 236 19.74 -35.79 0.13
N ALA A 237 18.42 -35.74 -0.01
CA ALA A 237 17.75 -34.66 -0.73
C ALA A 237 18.11 -33.31 -0.09
N LEU A 238 18.40 -32.30 -0.92
CA LEU A 238 18.57 -30.94 -0.43
C LEU A 238 17.25 -30.46 0.19
N PRO A 239 17.30 -29.65 1.25
CA PRO A 239 16.09 -29.10 1.84
C PRO A 239 15.35 -28.26 0.80
N THR A 240 14.03 -28.43 0.75
CA THR A 240 13.15 -27.76 -0.21
C THR A 240 12.03 -27.04 0.52
N LEU A 241 11.57 -25.93 -0.09
CA LEU A 241 10.41 -25.18 0.37
C LEU A 241 9.24 -25.48 -0.56
N ASP A 242 8.13 -25.91 0.00
CA ASP A 242 6.91 -26.19 -0.74
C ASP A 242 5.72 -25.46 -0.13
N TRP A 243 4.89 -24.87 -0.98
CA TRP A 243 3.57 -24.36 -0.61
C TRP A 243 2.56 -25.50 -0.66
N VAL A 244 1.98 -25.84 0.49
CA VAL A 244 0.98 -26.91 0.63
C VAL A 244 -0.36 -26.31 0.98
N GLU A 245 -1.43 -26.77 0.32
CA GLU A 245 -2.80 -26.34 0.63
C GLU A 245 -3.15 -26.63 2.09
N CYS A 246 -3.83 -25.67 2.73
CA CYS A 246 -4.21 -25.80 4.13
C CYS A 246 -5.58 -25.17 4.41
N GLU A 247 -6.19 -25.58 5.51
CA GLU A 247 -7.45 -25.01 6.02
C GLU A 247 -7.22 -23.83 6.98
N GLU A 248 -5.98 -23.64 7.44
CA GLU A 248 -5.56 -22.52 8.29
C GLU A 248 -5.81 -21.20 7.55
N LYS A 249 -6.50 -20.25 8.16
CA LYS A 249 -6.80 -18.94 7.57
C LYS A 249 -6.00 -17.85 8.25
N ILE A 250 -5.68 -16.80 7.49
CA ILE A 250 -5.12 -15.57 8.05
C ILE A 250 -6.21 -14.91 8.88
N ASP A 251 -5.96 -14.72 10.17
CA ASP A 251 -6.90 -14.01 11.05
C ASP A 251 -6.85 -12.51 10.78
N LEU A 252 -7.68 -12.08 9.82
CA LEU A 252 -7.83 -10.67 9.46
C LEU A 252 -8.33 -9.82 10.62
N ALA A 253 -9.07 -10.39 11.60
CA ALA A 253 -9.57 -9.63 12.74
C ALA A 253 -8.42 -9.20 13.65
N THR A 254 -7.42 -10.05 13.85
CA THR A 254 -6.18 -9.69 14.56
C THR A 254 -5.42 -8.58 13.82
N LEU A 255 -5.39 -8.60 12.48
CA LEU A 255 -4.73 -7.56 11.68
C LEU A 255 -5.45 -6.21 11.66
N GLN A 256 -6.77 -6.20 11.91
CA GLN A 256 -7.59 -5.00 12.06
C GLN A 256 -7.41 -4.32 13.42
N GLN A 257 -6.79 -4.98 14.40
CA GLN A 257 -6.45 -4.37 15.67
C GLN A 257 -5.46 -3.22 15.45
N ARG A 258 -5.58 -2.18 16.28
CA ARG A 258 -4.69 -1.01 16.26
C ARG A 258 -3.37 -1.30 16.96
N ASP A 259 -2.71 -2.38 16.53
CA ASP A 259 -1.35 -2.67 16.95
C ASP A 259 -0.40 -1.61 16.35
N PRO A 260 0.59 -1.14 17.12
CA PRO A 260 1.54 -0.16 16.64
C PRO A 260 2.34 -0.73 15.48
N ILE A 261 2.55 0.10 14.46
CA ILE A 261 3.29 -0.27 13.26
C ILE A 261 4.77 -0.04 13.55
N LEU A 262 5.54 -1.12 13.64
CA LEU A 262 6.97 -1.05 13.85
C LEU A 262 7.69 -0.62 12.57
N PHE A 263 7.22 -1.17 11.45
CA PHE A 263 7.70 -0.87 10.11
C PHE A 263 6.56 -1.04 9.10
N PHE A 264 6.49 -0.10 8.15
CA PHE A 264 5.62 -0.18 7.00
C PHE A 264 6.38 0.32 5.78
N ASP A 265 6.22 -0.38 4.67
CA ASP A 265 6.67 0.13 3.38
C ASP A 265 5.81 -0.42 2.24
N GLU A 266 5.80 0.33 1.15
CA GLU A 266 5.13 0.00 -0.10
C GLU A 266 6.12 0.16 -1.26
N VAL A 267 6.25 -0.90 -2.05
CA VAL A 267 7.13 -0.97 -3.20
C VAL A 267 6.30 -1.22 -4.45
N VAL A 268 6.39 -0.31 -5.42
CA VAL A 268 5.82 -0.51 -6.76
C VAL A 268 6.79 -1.36 -7.57
N LEU A 269 6.30 -2.44 -8.18
CA LEU A 269 7.11 -3.33 -9.04
C LEU A 269 6.99 -2.94 -10.50
N TYR A 270 5.77 -2.70 -10.98
CA TYR A 270 5.53 -2.08 -12.27
C TYR A 270 4.17 -1.40 -12.34
N GLU A 271 4.06 -0.46 -13.28
CA GLU A 271 2.85 0.27 -13.61
C GLU A 271 2.79 0.54 -15.12
N ASP A 272 1.58 0.55 -15.68
CA ASP A 272 1.30 0.84 -17.08
C ASP A 272 -0.08 1.49 -17.21
N GLU A 273 -0.18 2.59 -17.98
CA GLU A 273 -1.42 3.35 -18.16
C GLU A 273 -2.27 2.83 -19.35
N LEU A 274 -1.86 1.74 -19.99
CA LEU A 274 -2.56 1.10 -21.11
C LEU A 274 -2.86 2.10 -22.24
N ALA A 275 -1.91 2.99 -22.53
CA ALA A 275 -2.06 4.12 -23.46
C ALA A 275 -3.31 4.98 -23.16
N ASP A 276 -3.47 5.39 -21.89
CA ASP A 276 -4.59 6.17 -21.36
C ASP A 276 -5.95 5.45 -21.37
N ASN A 277 -5.98 4.11 -21.51
CA ASN A 277 -7.23 3.32 -21.51
C ASN A 277 -7.45 2.56 -20.19
N GLY A 278 -6.69 2.87 -19.15
CA GLY A 278 -6.87 2.25 -17.85
C GLY A 278 -5.60 2.27 -17.01
N ILE A 279 -5.42 1.23 -16.22
CA ILE A 279 -4.24 1.06 -15.38
C ILE A 279 -3.96 -0.43 -15.17
N SER A 280 -2.68 -0.80 -15.25
CA SER A 280 -2.13 -2.06 -14.78
C SER A 280 -1.05 -1.78 -13.75
N LEU A 281 -1.24 -2.22 -12.51
CA LEU A 281 -0.37 -1.85 -11.39
C LEU A 281 -0.08 -3.06 -10.51
N LEU A 282 1.19 -3.34 -10.28
CA LEU A 282 1.65 -4.35 -9.32
C LEU A 282 2.42 -3.70 -8.17
N THR A 283 1.86 -3.78 -6.97
CA THR A 283 2.48 -3.27 -5.74
C THR A 283 2.63 -4.37 -4.69
N VAL A 284 3.65 -4.22 -3.85
CA VAL A 284 3.84 -5.05 -2.65
C VAL A 284 3.96 -4.16 -1.43
N LYS A 285 3.16 -4.42 -0.41
CA LYS A 285 3.15 -3.68 0.86
C LYS A 285 3.46 -4.62 2.01
N VAL A 286 4.23 -4.15 2.98
CA VAL A 286 4.50 -4.88 4.22
C VAL A 286 4.11 -4.03 5.42
N ARG A 287 3.50 -4.65 6.42
CA ARG A 287 3.23 -4.09 7.74
C ARG A 287 3.78 -5.03 8.79
N VAL A 288 4.63 -4.51 9.66
CA VAL A 288 5.28 -5.26 10.74
C VAL A 288 4.76 -4.75 12.07
N MET A 289 4.20 -5.66 12.86
CA MET A 289 3.65 -5.41 14.20
C MET A 289 4.49 -6.18 15.24
N PRO A 290 4.33 -5.92 16.55
CA PRO A 290 5.11 -6.60 17.58
C PRO A 290 5.01 -8.12 17.63
N LYS A 291 3.91 -8.71 17.13
CA LYS A 291 3.65 -10.15 17.21
C LYS A 291 3.69 -10.87 15.86
N CYS A 292 3.70 -10.13 14.75
CA CYS A 292 3.58 -10.70 13.42
C CYS A 292 3.97 -9.68 12.34
N TRP A 293 4.16 -10.17 11.12
CA TRP A 293 4.14 -9.34 9.93
C TRP A 293 3.05 -9.79 8.98
N PHE A 294 2.58 -8.85 8.17
CA PHE A 294 1.61 -9.06 7.11
C PHE A 294 2.09 -8.39 5.83
N LEU A 295 1.95 -9.09 4.72
CA LEU A 295 2.31 -8.62 3.40
C LEU A 295 1.14 -8.76 2.44
N LEU A 296 0.96 -7.76 1.59
CA LEU A 296 0.00 -7.76 0.50
C LEU A 296 0.73 -7.46 -0.82
N LEU A 297 0.83 -8.47 -1.69
CA LEU A 297 1.13 -8.29 -3.10
C LEU A 297 -0.21 -8.12 -3.82
N ARG A 298 -0.41 -7.00 -4.52
CA ARG A 298 -1.64 -6.67 -5.22
C ARG A 298 -1.34 -6.33 -6.67
N TYR A 299 -1.92 -7.09 -7.57
CA TYR A 299 -2.07 -6.73 -8.98
C TYR A 299 -3.47 -6.14 -9.19
N TRP A 300 -3.52 -4.92 -9.69
CA TRP A 300 -4.75 -4.21 -10.05
C TRP A 300 -4.76 -3.90 -11.54
N LEU A 301 -5.83 -4.31 -12.21
CA LEU A 301 -6.09 -4.00 -13.60
C LEU A 301 -7.47 -3.37 -13.73
N ARG A 302 -7.53 -2.22 -14.38
CA ARG A 302 -8.77 -1.63 -14.87
C ARG A 302 -8.56 -1.28 -16.33
N VAL A 303 -9.43 -1.78 -17.17
CA VAL A 303 -9.53 -1.40 -18.58
C VAL A 303 -10.84 -0.66 -18.74
N ASP A 304 -10.76 0.64 -19.01
CA ASP A 304 -11.88 1.56 -18.86
C ASP A 304 -13.04 1.19 -19.78
N GLY A 305 -14.23 1.04 -19.18
CA GLY A 305 -15.45 0.61 -19.88
C GLY A 305 -15.48 -0.86 -20.30
N VAL A 306 -14.42 -1.65 -20.04
CA VAL A 306 -14.33 -3.06 -20.43
C VAL A 306 -14.40 -3.98 -19.21
N MET A 307 -13.32 -4.04 -18.42
CA MET A 307 -13.22 -4.98 -17.31
C MET A 307 -12.27 -4.51 -16.19
N MET A 308 -12.39 -5.17 -15.04
CA MET A 308 -11.49 -5.01 -13.90
C MET A 308 -11.06 -6.38 -13.39
N ARG A 309 -9.80 -6.45 -12.93
CA ARG A 309 -9.21 -7.65 -12.35
C ARG A 309 -8.36 -7.26 -11.14
N LEU A 310 -8.54 -7.99 -10.05
CA LEU A 310 -7.75 -7.84 -8.84
C LEU A 310 -7.17 -9.20 -8.47
N ARG A 311 -5.85 -9.27 -8.32
CA ARG A 311 -5.17 -10.45 -7.78
C ARG A 311 -4.40 -10.04 -6.53
N ASP A 312 -4.91 -10.47 -5.39
CA ASP A 312 -4.28 -10.26 -4.10
C ASP A 312 -3.59 -11.55 -3.66
N THR A 313 -2.32 -11.44 -3.27
CA THR A 313 -1.60 -12.47 -2.51
C THR A 313 -1.23 -11.90 -1.16
N ARG A 314 -1.84 -12.43 -0.12
CA ARG A 314 -1.61 -12.06 1.27
C ARG A 314 -0.67 -13.08 1.89
N VAL A 315 0.41 -12.63 2.50
CA VAL A 315 1.36 -13.49 3.20
C VAL A 315 1.47 -13.04 4.65
N PHE A 316 1.46 -13.99 5.57
CA PHE A 316 1.38 -13.71 6.99
C PHE A 316 2.22 -14.71 7.80
N SER A 317 2.89 -14.22 8.84
CA SER A 317 3.54 -15.07 9.84
C SER A 317 3.46 -14.39 11.20
N THR A 318 3.14 -15.19 12.22
CA THR A 318 3.34 -14.80 13.62
C THR A 318 4.80 -15.02 14.01
N PHE A 319 5.28 -14.26 14.99
CA PHE A 319 6.57 -14.52 15.62
C PHE A 319 6.43 -15.67 16.62
N GLY A 320 7.36 -16.61 16.55
CA GLY A 320 7.46 -17.71 17.51
C GLY A 320 7.91 -17.22 18.89
N ALA A 321 7.76 -18.08 19.90
CA ALA A 321 8.35 -17.81 21.21
C ALA A 321 9.89 -17.86 21.15
N ASP A 322 10.45 -18.79 20.36
CA ASP A 322 11.86 -18.81 19.99
C ASP A 322 12.04 -18.30 18.56
N PRO A 323 12.82 -17.22 18.34
CA PRO A 323 13.20 -16.74 17.01
C PRO A 323 13.94 -17.77 16.13
N SER A 324 14.37 -18.89 16.70
CA SER A 324 15.08 -19.96 16.02
C SER A 324 14.15 -21.06 15.49
N ASP A 325 12.90 -21.08 15.96
CA ASP A 325 11.91 -22.07 15.52
C ASP A 325 11.60 -21.93 14.04
N VAL A 326 11.20 -23.03 13.40
CA VAL A 326 10.76 -22.96 12.00
C VAL A 326 9.47 -22.14 11.93
N PRO A 327 9.45 -21.02 11.18
CA PRO A 327 8.30 -20.14 11.19
C PRO A 327 7.12 -20.75 10.43
N VAL A 328 5.90 -20.42 10.87
CA VAL A 328 4.66 -20.76 10.17
C VAL A 328 4.28 -19.58 9.26
N VAL A 329 4.49 -19.75 7.96
CA VAL A 329 4.11 -18.75 6.96
C VAL A 329 2.87 -19.23 6.20
N LEU A 330 1.81 -18.44 6.27
CA LEU A 330 0.56 -18.64 5.53
C LEU A 330 0.50 -17.71 4.33
N ARG A 331 -0.08 -18.21 3.24
CA ARG A 331 -0.36 -17.45 2.02
C ARG A 331 -1.80 -17.65 1.60
N GLU A 332 -2.53 -16.56 1.43
CA GLU A 332 -3.87 -16.55 0.85
C GLU A 332 -3.83 -15.86 -0.51
N ARG A 333 -4.36 -16.52 -1.53
CA ARG A 333 -4.47 -16.02 -2.90
C ARG A 333 -5.92 -15.77 -3.23
N GLN A 334 -6.23 -14.56 -3.66
CA GLN A 334 -7.56 -14.16 -4.07
C GLN A 334 -7.52 -13.55 -5.46
N MET A 335 -8.33 -14.09 -6.36
CA MET A 335 -8.53 -13.51 -7.70
C MET A 335 -9.98 -13.08 -7.84
N LYS A 336 -10.18 -11.83 -8.22
CA LYS A 336 -11.48 -11.26 -8.53
C LYS A 336 -11.45 -10.68 -9.93
N GLU A 337 -12.55 -10.84 -10.65
CA GLU A 337 -12.67 -10.35 -12.01
C GLU A 337 -14.13 -10.07 -12.34
N ASP A 338 -14.38 -8.92 -12.96
CA ASP A 338 -15.70 -8.54 -13.41
C ASP A 338 -15.63 -7.58 -14.60
N THR A 339 -16.74 -7.47 -15.35
CA THR A 339 -16.86 -6.50 -16.44
C THR A 339 -17.65 -5.28 -15.98
N PHE A 340 -17.44 -4.12 -16.60
CA PHE A 340 -18.26 -2.94 -16.31
C PHE A 340 -19.76 -3.22 -16.56
N GLN A 341 -20.09 -4.01 -17.58
CA GLN A 341 -21.46 -4.41 -17.90
C GLN A 341 -22.11 -5.25 -16.79
N SER A 342 -21.38 -6.23 -16.27
CA SER A 342 -21.86 -7.10 -15.18
C SER A 342 -22.04 -6.32 -13.88
N LEU A 343 -21.07 -5.46 -13.54
CA LEU A 343 -21.19 -4.56 -12.38
C LEU A 343 -22.37 -3.60 -12.51
N ALA A 344 -22.60 -3.02 -13.69
CA ALA A 344 -23.75 -2.16 -13.96
C ALA A 344 -25.09 -2.91 -13.80
N SER A 345 -25.13 -4.17 -14.20
CA SER A 345 -26.30 -5.04 -14.02
C SER A 345 -26.60 -5.31 -12.54
N ASN A 346 -25.58 -5.23 -11.67
CA ASN A 346 -25.70 -5.30 -10.21
C ASN A 346 -25.92 -3.94 -9.54
N GLY A 347 -26.16 -2.87 -10.33
CA GLY A 347 -26.46 -1.53 -9.83
C GLY A 347 -25.25 -0.66 -9.48
N TYR A 348 -24.04 -1.08 -9.86
CA TYR A 348 -22.83 -0.27 -9.67
C TYR A 348 -22.61 0.72 -10.84
N SER A 349 -21.78 1.75 -10.61
CA SER A 349 -21.50 2.77 -11.63
C SER A 349 -20.79 2.19 -12.86
N THR A 350 -21.03 2.75 -14.03
CA THR A 350 -20.24 2.48 -15.25
C THR A 350 -19.03 3.42 -15.40
N ASP A 351 -18.95 4.45 -14.55
CA ASP A 351 -17.85 5.42 -14.58
C ASP A 351 -16.57 4.81 -13.98
N ALA A 352 -15.47 4.88 -14.73
CA ALA A 352 -14.15 4.41 -14.30
C ALA A 352 -13.66 5.09 -13.02
N ALA A 353 -14.02 6.37 -12.81
CA ALA A 353 -13.64 7.11 -11.61
C ALA A 353 -14.22 6.51 -10.32
N ALA A 354 -15.35 5.80 -10.40
CA ALA A 354 -15.96 5.11 -9.27
C ALA A 354 -15.16 3.88 -8.78
N TYR A 355 -14.11 3.51 -9.51
CA TYR A 355 -13.23 2.36 -9.27
C TYR A 355 -11.75 2.79 -9.22
N ALA A 356 -11.47 3.99 -8.74
CA ALA A 356 -10.10 4.46 -8.53
C ALA A 356 -9.37 3.69 -7.41
N ASP A 357 -10.09 3.30 -6.35
CA ASP A 357 -9.54 2.50 -5.24
C ASP A 357 -9.72 0.99 -5.51
N PRO A 358 -8.63 0.21 -5.65
CA PRO A 358 -8.69 -1.24 -5.88
C PRO A 358 -9.38 -2.00 -4.75
N SER A 359 -9.33 -1.50 -3.51
CA SER A 359 -9.94 -2.14 -2.34
C SER A 359 -11.47 -2.05 -2.43
N ILE A 360 -11.99 -0.84 -2.67
CA ILE A 360 -13.43 -0.57 -2.83
C ILE A 360 -13.96 -1.30 -4.07
N ALA A 361 -13.22 -1.24 -5.19
CA ALA A 361 -13.59 -1.98 -6.40
C ALA A 361 -13.62 -3.49 -6.15
N GLY A 362 -12.61 -4.01 -5.44
CA GLY A 362 -12.50 -5.41 -5.04
C GLY A 362 -13.71 -5.94 -4.27
N GLU A 363 -14.33 -5.13 -3.41
CA GLU A 363 -15.54 -5.54 -2.66
C GLU A 363 -16.76 -5.78 -3.55
N ARG A 364 -16.82 -5.11 -4.71
CA ARG A 364 -17.95 -5.19 -5.65
C ARG A 364 -17.81 -6.32 -6.66
N MET A 365 -16.59 -6.81 -6.89
CA MET A 365 -16.29 -7.82 -7.91
C MET A 365 -16.48 -9.25 -7.40
N GLN A 366 -16.83 -10.14 -8.34
CA GLN A 366 -16.92 -11.57 -8.07
C GLN A 366 -15.56 -12.20 -7.78
N THR A 367 -15.50 -13.04 -6.74
CA THR A 367 -14.31 -13.86 -6.44
C THR A 367 -14.30 -15.10 -7.33
N LYS A 368 -13.25 -15.25 -8.14
CA LYS A 368 -13.04 -16.40 -9.05
C LYS A 368 -12.15 -17.47 -8.43
N LEU A 369 -11.21 -17.06 -7.58
CA LEU A 369 -10.33 -17.96 -6.85
C LEU A 369 -10.13 -17.45 -5.43
N LEU A 370 -10.22 -18.35 -4.46
CA LEU A 370 -9.72 -18.15 -3.10
C LEU A 370 -9.00 -19.43 -2.69
N LYS A 371 -7.70 -19.33 -2.41
CA LYS A 371 -6.85 -20.47 -2.07
C LYS A 371 -5.95 -20.12 -0.90
N THR A 372 -5.80 -21.02 0.05
CA THR A 372 -4.88 -20.84 1.19
C THR A 372 -3.84 -21.95 1.24
N GLU A 373 -2.60 -21.54 1.50
CA GLU A 373 -1.41 -22.38 1.45
C GLU A 373 -0.52 -22.07 2.65
N LYS A 374 0.26 -23.06 3.08
CA LYS A 374 1.26 -22.97 4.14
C LYS A 374 2.62 -23.32 3.57
N LEU A 375 3.64 -22.54 3.92
CA LEU A 375 5.00 -22.83 3.54
C LEU A 375 5.56 -23.93 4.44
N VAL A 376 6.03 -25.01 3.84
CA VAL A 376 6.60 -26.16 4.55
C VAL A 376 8.07 -26.32 4.13
N LEU A 377 8.95 -26.36 5.14
CA LEU A 377 10.34 -26.75 4.96
C LEU A 377 10.45 -28.27 5.03
N ARG A 378 10.76 -28.91 3.90
CA ARG A 378 11.06 -30.34 3.83
C ARG A 378 12.57 -30.54 3.90
N ARG A 379 13.03 -31.40 4.81
CA ARG A 379 14.44 -31.72 5.03
C ARG A 379 14.75 -33.13 4.59
#